data_AF-A0A834I169-F1
#
_entry.id   AF-A0A834I169-F1
#
_cell.length_a   1.000
_cell.length_b   1.000
_cell.length_c   1.000
_cell.angle_alpha   90.00
_cell.angle_beta   90.00
_cell.angle_gamma   90.00
#
_symmetry.space_group_name_H-M   'P 1'
#
loop_
_entity.id
_entity.type
_entity.pdbx_description
1 polymer ?
#
loop_
_entity_poly.entity_id
_entity_poly.type
_entity_poly.pdbx_seq_one_letter_code
_entity_poly.pdbx_strand_id
1 'polypeptide(L)'
;MNEAEELNNNVMKLHGVTEGETSDFAYHPKYEDRQYSTESYEDESSVINSFMQTSHDEAEARLWAKRQARAEAREIRMRELERIQKEQEENADRQFDMLTAAAAEPPVGSTRVRATTVRHRPASRRSSEDSLEDGGGGGNLRELRHELKEVEEKFRKAMIANAQLDNDKTSQTYQLELLKDRLEELEEEHSQLKREHRDKCREHDQLKRLCAQLKDDVCALKFEVEERDRLIAEKGLVIVVGEPDEEGEPPKKALVQADNAKLLEGAGDGSLDVRLAKFAKEKTDLQDQISSLKLELEEERSRRRKSGSSGLMNGPSTDYDLDDQQREANKQLADFKFRAQKAEQDVATLQATVARLESQVIRYKTAAEVSEQSEEALKAEKRKLQREVNNMSQKIMLLEASTSALRQQQKRLYQRTITGSLAREAQSRAEELETSNTHLLKRLDKLKNAKSALLKEL
;
A
#
# COMPACT_ATOMS: atom_id res chain seq x y z
N MET A 1 -15.37 26.96 12.09
CA MET A 1 -16.02 28.16 12.66
C MET A 1 -15.18 28.55 13.86
N ASN A 2 -14.08 29.25 13.67
CA ASN A 2 -13.90 30.65 13.26
C ASN A 2 -13.63 31.47 14.52
N GLU A 3 -12.35 31.63 14.82
CA GLU A 3 -11.84 32.76 15.59
C GLU A 3 -10.36 32.91 15.23
N ALA A 4 -10.03 34.08 14.67
CA ALA A 4 -8.71 34.70 14.49
C ALA A 4 -8.51 35.22 13.05
N GLU A 5 -9.36 36.18 12.66
CA GLU A 5 -8.92 37.30 11.84
C GLU A 5 -8.15 38.26 12.76
N GLU A 6 -6.89 38.58 12.40
CA GLU A 6 -6.34 39.94 12.29
C GLU A 6 -4.82 39.97 12.45
N LEU A 7 -4.21 40.86 11.65
CA LEU A 7 -2.83 41.38 11.71
C LEU A 7 -1.74 40.48 11.07
N ASN A 8 -0.89 40.94 10.16
CA ASN A 8 -0.55 42.31 9.76
C ASN A 8 0.23 42.28 8.43
N ASN A 9 0.06 43.35 7.66
CA ASN A 9 0.72 43.68 6.42
C ASN A 9 2.25 43.78 6.56
N ASN A 10 2.99 43.16 5.64
CA ASN A 10 4.41 43.42 5.45
C ASN A 10 4.62 44.12 4.10
N VAL A 11 4.46 45.45 4.13
CA VAL A 11 4.87 46.37 3.05
C VAL A 11 6.37 46.58 3.17
N MET A 12 7.15 45.98 2.28
CA MET A 12 8.56 46.32 2.11
C MET A 12 8.66 47.67 1.40
N LYS A 13 9.04 48.70 2.16
CA LYS A 13 9.52 49.99 1.65
C LYS A 13 10.88 49.77 0.98
N LEU A 14 11.01 50.12 -0.30
CA LEU A 14 12.30 50.39 -0.92
C LEU A 14 12.41 51.89 -1.19
N HIS A 15 13.29 52.54 -0.42
CA HIS A 15 13.83 53.87 -0.68
C HIS A 15 15.28 53.69 -1.10
N GLY A 16 15.65 54.24 -2.25
CA GLY A 16 17.02 54.17 -2.76
C GLY A 16 17.10 54.55 -4.23
N VAL A 17 16.77 55.80 -4.54
CA VAL A 17 17.14 56.43 -5.81
C VAL A 17 18.61 56.82 -5.71
N THR A 18 19.43 56.33 -6.63
CA THR A 18 20.68 56.98 -7.02
C THR A 18 20.65 57.15 -8.53
N GLU A 19 20.43 58.39 -8.96
CA GLU A 19 20.66 58.85 -10.32
C GLU A 19 22.17 58.99 -10.57
N GLY A 20 22.61 58.63 -11.76
CA GLY A 20 23.93 59.00 -12.27
C GLY A 20 24.58 57.89 -13.09
N GLU A 21 24.31 57.88 -14.39
CA GLU A 21 25.32 58.06 -15.46
C GLU A 21 24.84 57.41 -16.76
N THR A 22 24.73 58.27 -17.76
CA THR A 22 24.35 58.01 -19.14
C THR A 22 25.39 57.14 -19.83
N SER A 23 24.97 56.06 -20.48
CA SER A 23 25.74 55.42 -21.53
C SER A 23 24.81 54.89 -22.61
N ASP A 24 24.84 55.58 -23.75
CA ASP A 24 24.37 55.10 -25.05
C ASP A 24 24.88 53.68 -25.29
N PHE A 25 23.96 52.72 -25.46
CA PHE A 25 24.29 51.48 -26.17
C PHE A 25 23.02 50.92 -26.82
N ALA A 26 22.84 51.25 -28.10
CA ALA A 26 21.85 50.67 -28.96
C ALA A 26 22.09 49.15 -29.10
N TYR A 27 21.17 48.33 -28.58
CA TYR A 27 21.20 46.88 -28.78
C TYR A 27 20.23 46.48 -29.89
N HIS A 28 20.79 46.20 -31.07
CA HIS A 28 20.11 45.47 -32.14
C HIS A 28 19.95 44.00 -31.72
N PRO A 29 18.74 43.39 -31.78
CA PRO A 29 18.62 41.95 -31.66
C PRO A 29 19.02 41.31 -32.99
N LYS A 30 20.21 40.69 -33.03
CA LYS A 30 20.49 39.64 -34.02
C LYS A 30 19.96 38.33 -33.44
N TYR A 31 18.88 37.83 -34.03
CA TYR A 31 18.47 36.44 -33.88
C TYR A 31 19.52 35.58 -34.59
N GLU A 32 20.42 34.96 -33.81
CA GLU A 32 21.19 33.81 -34.26
C GLU A 32 20.49 32.54 -33.78
N ASP A 33 19.97 31.79 -34.75
CA ASP A 33 19.52 30.40 -34.60
C ASP A 33 20.67 29.58 -33.99
N ARG A 34 20.57 29.29 -32.69
CA ARG A 34 21.40 28.28 -32.05
C ARG A 34 20.54 27.06 -31.78
N GLN A 35 20.46 26.19 -32.79
CA GLN A 35 19.97 24.82 -32.63
C GLN A 35 20.89 24.10 -31.62
N TYR A 36 20.47 24.05 -30.35
CA TYR A 36 21.02 23.10 -29.40
C TYR A 36 20.41 21.73 -29.73
N SER A 37 21.27 20.78 -30.06
CA SER A 37 20.92 19.36 -30.18
C SER A 37 20.48 18.85 -28.80
N THR A 38 19.17 18.70 -28.61
CA THR A 38 18.54 18.12 -27.41
C THR A 38 18.24 16.63 -27.58
N GLU A 39 18.75 15.98 -28.64
CA GLU A 39 18.40 14.58 -28.96
C GLU A 39 19.33 13.52 -28.34
N SER A 40 20.47 13.92 -27.76
CA SER A 40 21.47 12.95 -27.26
C SER A 40 21.32 12.58 -25.77
N TYR A 41 20.63 13.39 -24.96
CA TYR A 41 20.56 13.18 -23.50
C TYR A 41 19.30 12.43 -23.06
N GLU A 42 18.23 12.44 -23.85
CA GLU A 42 17.00 11.70 -23.55
C GLU A 42 17.19 10.19 -23.73
N ASP A 43 18.01 9.78 -24.70
CA ASP A 43 18.26 8.37 -25.02
C ASP A 43 19.11 7.68 -23.93
N GLU A 44 20.16 8.34 -23.41
CA GLU A 44 20.97 7.80 -22.32
C GLU A 44 20.18 7.69 -21.00
N SER A 45 19.31 8.66 -20.68
CA SER A 45 18.42 8.57 -19.51
C SER A 45 17.36 7.47 -19.65
N SER A 46 16.84 7.24 -20.85
CA SER A 46 15.91 6.16 -21.15
C SER A 46 16.54 4.78 -20.94
N VAL A 47 17.77 4.59 -21.44
CA VAL A 47 18.51 3.33 -21.30
C VAL A 47 18.86 3.03 -19.84
N ILE A 48 19.30 4.03 -19.07
CA ILE A 48 19.61 3.87 -17.64
C ILE A 48 18.36 3.51 -16.84
N ASN A 49 17.22 4.17 -17.10
CA ASN A 49 15.96 3.85 -16.43
C ASN A 49 15.49 2.43 -16.79
N SER A 50 15.57 2.02 -18.06
CA SER A 50 15.24 0.66 -18.50
C SER A 50 16.14 -0.41 -17.84
N PHE A 51 17.44 -0.14 -17.73
CA PHE A 51 18.38 -1.03 -17.05
C PHE A 51 18.09 -1.15 -15.55
N MET A 52 17.75 -0.04 -14.89
CA MET A 52 17.39 -0.05 -13.47
C MET A 52 16.07 -0.78 -13.22
N GLN A 53 15.09 -0.66 -14.12
CA GLN A 53 13.81 -1.35 -14.05
C GLN A 53 14.00 -2.87 -14.20
N THR A 54 14.72 -3.30 -15.24
CA THR A 54 15.01 -4.72 -15.48
C THR A 54 15.83 -5.35 -14.35
N SER A 55 16.82 -4.63 -13.80
CA SER A 55 17.57 -5.09 -12.63
C SER A 55 16.69 -5.21 -11.37
N HIS A 56 15.66 -4.39 -11.22
CA HIS A 56 14.70 -4.49 -10.13
C HIS A 56 13.81 -5.73 -10.28
N ASP A 57 13.24 -5.91 -11.47
CA ASP A 57 12.38 -7.05 -11.80
C ASP A 57 13.12 -8.39 -11.66
N GLU A 58 14.38 -8.46 -12.10
CA GLU A 58 15.22 -9.64 -11.92
C GLU A 58 15.51 -9.93 -10.44
N ALA A 59 15.73 -8.90 -9.62
CA ALA A 59 15.97 -9.08 -8.18
C ALA A 59 14.69 -9.56 -7.47
N GLU A 60 13.52 -9.04 -7.87
CA GLU A 60 12.23 -9.45 -7.34
C GLU A 60 11.90 -10.89 -7.74
N ALA A 61 12.11 -11.27 -8.99
CA ALA A 61 11.94 -12.64 -9.47
C ALA A 61 12.82 -13.63 -8.71
N ARG A 62 14.08 -13.26 -8.42
CA ARG A 62 14.99 -14.09 -7.60
C ARG A 62 14.50 -14.24 -6.15
N LEU A 63 13.97 -13.17 -5.55
CA LEU A 63 13.36 -13.24 -4.21
C LEU A 63 12.11 -14.12 -4.21
N TRP A 64 11.26 -14.00 -5.23
CA TRP A 64 10.07 -14.83 -5.38
C TRP A 64 10.44 -16.30 -5.54
N ALA A 65 11.41 -16.63 -6.39
CA ALA A 65 11.92 -18.00 -6.54
C ALA A 65 12.49 -18.55 -5.22
N LYS A 66 13.20 -17.73 -4.44
CA LYS A 66 13.70 -18.10 -3.11
C LYS A 66 12.55 -18.37 -2.12
N ARG A 67 11.48 -17.56 -2.14
CA ARG A 67 10.27 -17.78 -1.32
C ARG A 67 9.56 -19.07 -1.72
N GLN A 68 9.41 -19.33 -3.01
CA GLN A 68 8.86 -20.58 -3.55
C GLN A 68 9.67 -21.80 -3.11
N ALA A 69 10.99 -21.78 -3.29
CA ALA A 69 11.87 -22.89 -2.87
C ALA A 69 11.79 -23.16 -1.35
N ARG A 70 11.66 -22.12 -0.53
CA ARG A 70 11.43 -22.28 0.92
C ARG A 70 10.04 -22.85 1.23
N ALA A 71 9.00 -22.47 0.49
CA ALA A 71 7.67 -23.04 0.65
C ALA A 71 7.65 -24.53 0.28
N GLU A 72 8.27 -24.90 -0.84
CA GLU A 72 8.42 -26.29 -1.26
C GLU A 72 9.25 -27.11 -0.26
N ALA A 73 10.36 -26.55 0.27
CA ALA A 73 11.17 -27.21 1.29
C ALA A 73 10.38 -27.50 2.58
N ARG A 74 9.52 -26.55 3.01
CA ARG A 74 8.61 -26.75 4.14
C ARG A 74 7.59 -27.84 3.85
N GLU A 75 7.02 -27.86 2.65
CA GLU A 75 6.04 -28.85 2.24
C GLU A 75 6.64 -30.27 2.20
N ILE A 76 7.85 -30.42 1.66
CA ILE A 76 8.58 -31.70 1.65
C ILE A 76 8.86 -32.16 3.09
N ARG A 77 9.33 -31.26 3.94
CA ARG A 77 9.64 -31.60 5.33
C ARG A 77 8.38 -31.98 6.12
N MET A 78 7.24 -31.34 5.86
CA MET A 78 5.94 -31.71 6.45
C MET A 78 5.47 -33.09 6.01
N ARG A 79 5.58 -33.43 4.71
CA ARG A 79 5.21 -34.77 4.23
C ARG A 79 6.09 -35.87 4.81
N GLU A 80 7.39 -35.64 4.94
CA GLU A 80 8.32 -36.61 5.55
C GLU A 80 8.01 -36.82 7.04
N LEU A 81 7.60 -35.75 7.71
CA LEU A 81 7.13 -35.78 9.08
C LEU A 81 5.91 -36.68 9.27
N GLU A 82 4.88 -36.47 8.46
CA GLU A 82 3.66 -37.27 8.47
C GLU A 82 3.97 -38.74 8.16
N ARG A 83 4.94 -38.99 7.27
CA ARG A 83 5.42 -40.35 6.96
C ARG A 83 6.07 -41.00 8.18
N ILE A 84 6.99 -40.31 8.86
CA ILE A 84 7.67 -40.84 10.06
C ILE A 84 6.66 -41.08 11.18
N GLN A 85 5.72 -40.16 11.40
CA GLN A 85 4.70 -40.28 12.43
C GLN A 85 3.79 -41.48 12.17
N LYS A 86 3.36 -41.67 10.92
CA LYS A 86 2.58 -42.84 10.49
C LYS A 86 3.36 -44.16 10.63
N GLU A 87 4.63 -44.19 10.24
CA GLU A 87 5.48 -45.38 10.40
C GLU A 87 5.69 -45.74 11.87
N GLN A 88 5.81 -44.74 12.75
CA GLN A 88 5.93 -44.96 14.20
C GLN A 88 4.63 -45.45 14.83
N GLU A 89 3.47 -44.92 14.42
CA GLU A 89 2.16 -45.42 14.85
C GLU A 89 1.97 -46.88 14.41
N GLU A 90 2.24 -47.21 13.14
CA GLU A 90 2.19 -48.59 12.65
C GLU A 90 3.15 -49.51 13.39
N ASN A 91 4.33 -49.02 13.80
CA ASN A 91 5.31 -49.81 14.54
C ASN A 91 4.92 -49.98 16.02
N ALA A 92 4.28 -48.97 16.63
CA ALA A 92 3.72 -49.05 17.97
C ALA A 92 2.55 -50.05 18.01
N ASP A 93 1.67 -50.04 17.00
CA ASP A 93 0.58 -51.01 16.84
C ASP A 93 1.11 -52.43 16.66
N ARG A 94 2.13 -52.64 15.81
CA ARG A 94 2.79 -53.96 15.66
C ARG A 94 3.41 -54.45 16.96
N GLN A 95 4.05 -53.57 17.73
CA GLN A 95 4.61 -53.94 19.04
C GLN A 95 3.51 -54.26 20.06
N PHE A 96 2.39 -53.53 20.03
CA PHE A 96 1.22 -53.78 20.86
C PHE A 96 0.57 -55.13 20.53
N ASP A 97 0.38 -55.44 19.24
CA ASP A 97 -0.18 -56.72 18.79
C ASP A 97 0.71 -57.91 19.15
N MET A 98 2.03 -57.78 19.00
CA MET A 98 2.99 -58.84 19.35
C MET A 98 3.01 -59.12 20.85
N LEU A 99 2.91 -58.09 21.69
CA LEU A 99 2.82 -58.21 23.15
C LEU A 99 1.46 -58.75 23.61
N THR A 100 0.38 -58.37 22.92
CA THR A 100 -0.97 -58.88 23.21
C THR A 100 -1.11 -60.35 22.82
N ALA A 101 -0.53 -60.75 21.69
CA ALA A 101 -0.44 -62.15 21.27
C ALA A 101 0.42 -62.99 22.24
N ALA A 102 1.51 -62.43 22.76
CA ALA A 102 2.35 -63.10 23.76
C ALA A 102 1.66 -63.23 25.14
N ALA A 103 0.69 -62.36 25.45
CA ALA A 103 -0.09 -62.40 26.69
C ALA A 103 -1.34 -63.31 26.61
N ALA A 104 -1.71 -63.79 25.41
CA ALA A 104 -2.97 -64.49 25.13
C ALA A 104 -2.87 -66.03 25.04
N GLU A 105 -1.96 -66.68 25.78
CA GLU A 105 -1.98 -68.16 25.94
C GLU A 105 -2.84 -68.59 27.15
N PRO A 106 -3.96 -69.33 26.95
CA PRO A 106 -4.52 -70.25 27.94
C PRO A 106 -4.49 -71.73 27.43
N PRO A 107 -4.70 -72.72 28.32
CA PRO A 107 -4.11 -74.05 28.22
C PRO A 107 -4.92 -75.04 27.37
N VAL A 108 -4.31 -76.23 27.21
CA VAL A 108 -4.82 -77.51 26.67
C VAL A 108 -5.01 -77.63 25.16
N GLY A 109 -4.07 -78.35 24.56
CA GLY A 109 -4.07 -78.73 23.16
C GLY A 109 -5.19 -79.70 22.78
N SER A 110 -5.76 -79.45 21.61
CA SER A 110 -6.48 -80.43 20.80
C SER A 110 -5.89 -80.39 19.40
N THR A 111 -4.91 -81.26 19.13
CA THR A 111 -4.28 -81.38 17.81
C THR A 111 -5.03 -82.42 16.99
N ARG A 112 -5.66 -81.97 15.90
CA ARG A 112 -6.26 -82.84 14.87
C ARG A 112 -5.15 -83.48 14.03
N VAL A 113 -4.97 -84.79 14.24
CA VAL A 113 -4.61 -85.89 13.32
C VAL A 113 -3.94 -85.54 11.97
N ARG A 114 -2.73 -86.08 11.73
CA ARG A 114 -2.37 -87.09 10.68
C ARG A 114 -0.83 -87.09 10.43
N ALA A 115 -0.09 -87.99 11.09
CA ALA A 115 0.56 -89.21 10.55
C ALA A 115 1.80 -88.94 9.65
N THR A 116 3.02 -89.44 9.91
CA THR A 116 3.44 -90.82 10.20
C THR A 116 4.90 -90.91 10.73
N THR A 117 5.15 -91.92 11.60
CA THR A 117 6.43 -92.67 11.85
C THR A 117 7.69 -91.90 12.29
N VAL A 118 8.38 -92.21 13.41
CA VAL A 118 8.98 -93.49 13.83
C VAL A 118 9.06 -93.60 15.38
N ARG A 119 9.05 -94.85 15.83
CA ARG A 119 8.99 -95.37 17.21
C ARG A 119 10.30 -95.18 18.00
N HIS A 120 10.19 -94.87 19.30
CA HIS A 120 10.80 -95.66 20.37
C HIS A 120 9.93 -95.62 21.64
N ARG A 121 9.86 -96.77 22.31
CA ARG A 121 8.95 -97.13 23.42
C ARG A 121 9.34 -96.47 24.75
N PRO A 122 8.40 -96.39 25.71
CA PRO A 122 8.55 -95.64 26.95
C PRO A 122 9.20 -96.48 28.05
N ALA A 123 10.13 -95.87 28.79
CA ALA A 123 10.60 -96.41 30.06
C ALA A 123 9.84 -95.72 31.19
N SER A 124 8.84 -96.41 31.71
CA SER A 124 8.24 -96.13 33.00
C SER A 124 9.32 -96.23 34.08
N ARG A 125 9.67 -95.10 34.67
CA ARG A 125 10.12 -95.04 36.06
C ARG A 125 9.14 -94.15 36.80
N ARG A 126 8.26 -94.83 37.53
CA ARG A 126 7.61 -94.36 38.74
C ARG A 126 8.51 -93.35 39.47
N SER A 127 8.09 -92.10 39.54
CA SER A 127 8.50 -91.22 40.63
C SER A 127 7.23 -90.56 41.13
N SER A 128 6.64 -91.21 42.12
CA SER A 128 5.70 -90.62 43.05
C SER A 128 6.46 -89.66 43.95
N GLU A 129 6.29 -88.36 43.73
CA GLU A 129 6.46 -87.35 44.78
C GLU A 129 5.10 -86.68 44.95
N ASP A 130 4.28 -87.38 45.71
CA ASP A 130 3.21 -86.78 46.50
C ASP A 130 3.86 -86.06 47.69
N SER A 131 3.34 -84.87 47.99
CA SER A 131 3.48 -84.14 49.26
C SER A 131 4.87 -83.75 49.75
N LEU A 132 5.23 -82.47 49.55
CA LEU A 132 5.76 -81.59 50.60
C LEU A 132 5.37 -80.13 50.32
N GLU A 133 4.14 -79.74 50.67
CA GLU A 133 3.99 -78.44 51.34
C GLU A 133 4.58 -78.63 52.74
N ASP A 134 5.81 -78.15 52.96
CA ASP A 134 6.23 -77.43 54.17
C ASP A 134 7.72 -77.06 54.07
N GLY A 135 8.09 -75.84 54.45
CA GLY A 135 9.49 -75.44 54.60
C GLY A 135 9.91 -74.10 53.96
N GLY A 136 9.23 -72.99 54.30
CA GLY A 136 9.92 -71.71 54.53
C GLY A 136 10.69 -71.01 53.39
N GLY A 137 10.34 -71.22 52.11
CA GLY A 137 10.99 -70.51 50.99
C GLY A 137 10.07 -70.06 49.84
N GLY A 138 8.80 -70.48 49.84
CA GLY A 138 7.85 -70.21 48.75
C GLY A 138 7.28 -68.79 48.73
N GLY A 139 7.22 -68.12 49.88
CA GLY A 139 6.84 -66.70 49.99
C GLY A 139 7.84 -65.82 49.24
N ASN A 140 9.13 -65.97 49.54
CA ASN A 140 10.21 -65.24 48.88
C ASN A 140 10.24 -65.48 47.35
N LEU A 141 10.01 -66.70 46.87
CA LEU A 141 9.98 -66.95 45.42
C LEU A 141 8.77 -66.32 44.73
N ARG A 142 7.61 -66.30 45.38
CA ARG A 142 6.39 -65.68 44.86
C ARG A 142 6.48 -64.15 44.91
N GLU A 143 7.04 -63.59 45.97
CA GLU A 143 7.34 -62.17 46.14
C GLU A 143 8.38 -61.70 45.12
N LEU A 144 9.49 -62.43 44.92
CA LEU A 144 10.48 -62.13 43.89
C LEU A 144 9.87 -62.18 42.47
N ARG A 145 8.90 -63.07 42.21
CA ARG A 145 8.17 -63.09 40.94
C ARG A 145 7.24 -61.90 40.77
N HIS A 146 6.60 -61.44 41.85
CA HIS A 146 5.78 -60.23 41.84
C HIS A 146 6.63 -58.97 41.65
N GLU A 147 7.75 -58.85 42.36
CA GLU A 147 8.72 -57.76 42.21
C GLU A 147 9.31 -57.72 40.80
N LEU A 148 9.67 -58.88 40.25
CA LEU A 148 10.13 -58.99 38.86
C LEU A 148 9.07 -58.47 37.89
N LYS A 149 7.81 -58.88 38.05
CA LYS A 149 6.70 -58.41 37.22
C LYS A 149 6.45 -56.90 37.37
N GLU A 150 6.57 -56.35 38.58
CA GLU A 150 6.46 -54.91 38.82
C GLU A 150 7.58 -54.12 38.15
N VAL A 151 8.82 -54.63 38.20
CA VAL A 151 9.97 -54.02 37.54
C VAL A 151 9.81 -54.10 36.02
N GLU A 152 9.34 -55.23 35.48
CA GLU A 152 9.01 -55.40 34.06
C GLU A 152 7.92 -54.41 33.61
N GLU A 153 6.85 -54.22 34.39
CA GLU A 153 5.80 -53.23 34.10
C GLU A 153 6.31 -51.80 34.19
N LYS A 154 7.17 -51.47 35.17
CA LYS A 154 7.80 -50.15 35.29
C LYS A 154 8.73 -49.88 34.11
N PHE A 155 9.51 -50.87 33.69
CA PHE A 155 10.38 -50.79 32.51
C PHE A 155 9.57 -50.59 31.23
N ARG A 156 8.48 -51.34 31.05
CA ARG A 156 7.55 -51.15 29.93
C ARG A 156 6.96 -49.74 29.90
N LYS A 157 6.47 -49.23 31.04
CA LYS A 157 5.93 -47.86 31.15
C LYS A 157 7.00 -46.81 30.81
N ALA A 158 8.23 -47.00 31.28
CA ALA A 158 9.34 -46.12 30.98
C ALA A 158 9.71 -46.14 29.48
N MET A 159 9.71 -47.31 28.83
CA MET A 159 9.96 -47.40 27.38
C MET A 159 8.87 -46.71 26.56
N ILE A 160 7.59 -46.89 26.91
CA ILE A 160 6.48 -46.20 26.23
C ILE A 160 6.58 -44.68 26.43
N ALA A 161 6.86 -44.22 27.65
CA ALA A 161 7.04 -42.81 27.93
C ALA A 161 8.25 -42.22 27.18
N ASN A 162 9.35 -42.96 27.08
CA ASN A 162 10.53 -42.52 26.34
C ASN A 162 10.26 -42.41 24.83
N ALA A 163 9.55 -43.38 24.25
CA ALA A 163 9.11 -43.32 22.86
C ALA A 163 8.17 -42.12 22.60
N GLN A 164 7.25 -41.85 23.53
CA GLN A 164 6.38 -40.66 23.44
C GLN A 164 7.19 -39.35 23.50
N LEU A 165 8.17 -39.26 24.40
CA LEU A 165 9.03 -38.08 24.51
C LEU A 165 9.89 -37.87 23.25
N ASP A 166 10.36 -38.93 22.61
CA ASP A 166 11.09 -38.83 21.35
C ASP A 166 10.19 -38.33 20.20
N ASN A 167 8.91 -38.75 20.17
CA ASN A 167 7.92 -38.23 19.23
C ASN A 167 7.62 -36.74 19.46
N ASP A 168 7.38 -36.35 20.72
CA ASP A 168 7.11 -34.97 21.09
C ASP A 168 8.31 -34.06 20.77
N LYS A 169 9.53 -34.52 21.08
CA LYS A 169 10.78 -33.82 20.75
C LYS A 169 10.94 -33.64 19.24
N THR A 170 10.64 -34.68 18.47
CA THR A 170 10.70 -34.67 17.01
C THR A 170 9.69 -33.64 16.48
N SER A 171 8.42 -33.73 16.86
CA SER A 171 7.36 -32.78 16.50
C SER A 171 7.70 -31.32 16.87
N GLN A 172 8.19 -31.08 18.08
CA GLN A 172 8.61 -29.73 18.52
C GLN A 172 9.80 -29.20 17.72
N THR A 173 10.75 -30.07 17.34
CA THR A 173 11.90 -29.66 16.51
C THR A 173 11.43 -29.14 15.16
N TYR A 174 10.44 -29.78 14.55
CA TYR A 174 9.87 -29.30 13.29
C TYR A 174 9.07 -28.01 13.43
N GLN A 175 8.28 -27.87 14.49
CA GLN A 175 7.60 -26.59 14.77
C GLN A 175 8.61 -25.45 14.90
N LEU A 176 9.74 -25.68 15.57
CA LEU A 176 10.81 -24.69 15.68
C LEU A 176 11.43 -24.34 14.31
N GLU A 177 11.63 -25.32 13.43
CA GLU A 177 12.13 -25.07 12.07
C GLU A 177 11.14 -24.28 11.22
N LEU A 178 9.86 -24.65 11.25
CA LEU A 178 8.81 -23.93 10.53
C LEU A 178 8.69 -22.47 11.01
N LEU A 179 8.80 -22.25 12.32
CA LEU A 179 8.79 -20.91 12.90
C LEU A 179 10.04 -20.11 12.53
N LYS A 180 11.21 -20.74 12.41
CA LYS A 180 12.44 -20.08 11.92
C LYS A 180 12.28 -19.64 10.47
N ASP A 181 11.79 -20.53 9.61
CA ASP A 181 11.54 -20.20 8.21
C ASP A 181 10.55 -19.04 8.08
N ARG A 182 9.46 -19.08 8.87
CA ARG A 182 8.47 -17.98 8.89
C ARG A 182 9.05 -16.66 9.41
N LEU A 183 9.96 -16.72 10.38
CA LEU A 183 10.64 -15.54 10.90
C LEU A 183 11.56 -14.93 9.84
N GLU A 184 12.35 -15.74 9.13
CA GLU A 184 13.18 -15.27 8.01
C GLU A 184 12.35 -14.60 6.91
N GLU A 185 11.18 -15.16 6.56
CA GLU A 185 10.27 -14.54 5.59
C GLU A 185 9.77 -13.17 6.04
N LEU A 186 9.34 -13.06 7.30
CA LEU A 186 8.88 -11.80 7.86
C LEU A 186 9.99 -10.76 7.91
N GLU A 187 11.24 -11.16 8.18
CA GLU A 187 12.40 -10.27 8.14
C GLU A 187 12.71 -9.77 6.72
N GLU A 188 12.58 -10.63 5.71
CA GLU A 188 12.73 -10.27 4.30
C GLU A 188 11.60 -9.34 3.83
N GLU A 189 10.34 -9.66 4.16
CA GLU A 189 9.16 -8.82 3.88
C GLU A 189 9.30 -7.43 4.53
N HIS A 190 9.70 -7.38 5.81
CA HIS A 190 9.92 -6.11 6.50
C HIS A 190 11.08 -5.30 5.90
N SER A 191 12.15 -5.97 5.45
CA SER A 191 13.28 -5.31 4.78
C SER A 191 12.87 -4.75 3.42
N GLN A 192 12.01 -5.45 2.68
CA GLN A 192 11.43 -4.99 1.43
C GLN A 192 10.51 -3.79 1.66
N LEU A 193 9.56 -3.89 2.59
CA LEU A 193 8.63 -2.81 2.91
C LEU A 193 9.35 -1.53 3.36
N LYS A 194 10.47 -1.66 4.09
CA LYS A 194 11.33 -0.52 4.44
C LYS A 194 12.00 0.14 3.23
N ARG A 195 12.35 -0.62 2.18
CA ARG A 195 12.89 -0.06 0.93
C ARG A 195 11.80 0.69 0.18
N GLU A 196 10.66 0.05 -0.03
CA GLU A 196 9.50 0.65 -0.70
C GLU A 196 9.03 1.94 -0.02
N HIS A 197 8.98 1.96 1.32
CA HIS A 197 8.67 3.18 2.06
C HIS A 197 9.66 4.31 1.75
N ARG A 198 10.97 4.03 1.70
CA ARG A 198 11.97 5.05 1.37
C ARG A 198 11.80 5.57 -0.05
N ASP A 199 11.49 4.71 -1.00
CA ASP A 199 11.27 5.10 -2.39
C ASP A 199 10.00 5.92 -2.55
N LYS A 200 8.91 5.55 -1.88
CA LYS A 200 7.68 6.35 -1.82
C LYS A 200 7.89 7.71 -1.16
N CYS A 201 8.73 7.82 -0.14
CA CYS A 201 9.12 9.12 0.41
C CYS A 201 9.87 9.99 -0.61
N ARG A 202 10.80 9.40 -1.39
CA ARG A 202 11.53 10.13 -2.44
C ARG A 202 10.60 10.63 -3.54
N GLU A 203 9.67 9.78 -4.00
CA GLU A 203 8.62 10.16 -4.97
C GLU A 203 7.74 11.30 -4.43
N HIS A 204 7.32 11.20 -3.16
CA HIS A 204 6.54 12.26 -2.51
C HIS A 204 7.29 13.60 -2.50
N ASP A 205 8.57 13.60 -2.14
CA ASP A 205 9.39 14.81 -2.12
C ASP A 205 9.65 15.39 -3.52
N GLN A 206 9.71 14.55 -4.55
CA GLN A 206 9.77 14.98 -5.95
C GLN A 206 8.45 15.64 -6.38
N LEU A 207 7.31 14.97 -6.15
CA LEU A 207 5.99 15.51 -6.47
C LEU A 207 5.71 16.81 -5.71
N LYS A 208 6.13 16.91 -4.45
CA LYS A 208 5.99 18.14 -3.67
C LYS A 208 6.75 19.31 -4.29
N ARG A 209 7.96 19.07 -4.80
CA ARG A 209 8.75 20.09 -5.53
C ARG A 209 8.08 20.49 -6.84
N LEU A 210 7.60 19.52 -7.62
CA LEU A 210 6.89 19.80 -8.87
C LEU A 210 5.60 20.60 -8.62
N CYS A 211 4.83 20.25 -7.60
CA CYS A 211 3.63 20.99 -7.20
C CYS A 211 3.93 22.42 -6.74
N ALA A 212 5.09 22.65 -6.12
CA ALA A 212 5.52 24.01 -5.76
C ALA A 212 5.85 24.82 -7.02
N GLN A 213 6.64 24.26 -7.93
CA GLN A 213 6.97 24.90 -9.20
C GLN A 213 5.71 25.26 -10.01
N LEU A 214 4.78 24.31 -10.17
CA LEU A 214 3.54 24.55 -10.91
C LEU A 214 2.66 25.63 -10.27
N LYS A 215 2.71 25.78 -8.93
CA LYS A 215 2.01 26.88 -8.26
C LYS A 215 2.65 28.23 -8.60
N ASP A 216 3.97 28.30 -8.57
CA ASP A 216 4.72 29.51 -8.93
C ASP A 216 4.46 29.88 -10.39
N ASP A 217 4.47 28.90 -11.31
CA ASP A 217 4.17 29.10 -12.73
C ASP A 217 2.74 29.62 -12.94
N VAL A 218 1.76 29.04 -12.23
CA VAL A 218 0.35 29.50 -12.29
C VAL A 218 0.22 30.92 -11.75
N CYS A 219 0.92 31.27 -10.67
CA CYS A 219 0.94 32.63 -10.13
C CYS A 219 1.53 33.62 -11.12
N ALA A 220 2.66 33.27 -11.76
CA ALA A 220 3.29 34.11 -12.77
C ALA A 220 2.37 34.30 -13.99
N LEU A 221 1.80 33.22 -14.53
CA LEU A 221 0.90 33.30 -15.67
C LEU A 221 -0.38 34.10 -15.36
N LYS A 222 -0.92 33.99 -14.15
CA LYS A 222 -2.05 34.84 -13.72
C LYS A 222 -1.66 36.31 -13.68
N PHE A 223 -0.49 36.64 -13.14
CA PHE A 223 0.00 38.01 -13.11
C PHE A 223 0.15 38.58 -14.53
N GLU A 224 0.75 37.84 -15.46
CA GLU A 224 0.91 38.26 -16.86
C GLU A 224 -0.44 38.48 -17.55
N VAL A 225 -1.44 37.62 -17.29
CA VAL A 225 -2.80 37.80 -17.82
C VAL A 225 -3.48 39.03 -17.23
N GLU A 226 -3.38 39.24 -15.92
CA GLU A 226 -3.93 40.42 -15.24
C GLU A 226 -3.27 41.71 -15.72
N GLU A 227 -1.96 41.72 -15.94
CA GLU A 227 -1.23 42.86 -16.51
C GLU A 227 -1.69 43.14 -17.94
N ARG A 228 -1.80 42.10 -18.78
CA ARG A 228 -2.31 42.24 -20.14
C ARG A 228 -3.73 42.81 -20.16
N ASP A 229 -4.62 42.31 -19.31
CA ASP A 229 -6.00 42.76 -19.23
C ASP A 229 -6.08 44.21 -18.70
N ARG A 230 -5.19 44.60 -17.76
CA ARG A 230 -5.03 45.99 -17.32
C ARG A 230 -4.59 46.91 -18.46
N LEU A 231 -3.56 46.51 -19.22
CA LEU A 231 -3.07 47.29 -20.36
C LEU A 231 -4.13 47.44 -21.45
N ILE A 232 -4.90 46.39 -21.74
CA ILE A 232 -6.04 46.45 -22.66
C ILE A 232 -7.06 47.51 -22.19
N ALA A 233 -7.41 47.49 -20.90
CA ALA A 233 -8.35 48.44 -20.32
C ALA A 233 -7.81 49.88 -20.32
N GLU A 234 -6.54 50.10 -19.97
CA GLU A 234 -5.89 51.42 -20.00
C GLU A 234 -5.85 52.04 -21.40
N LYS A 235 -5.72 51.20 -22.45
CA LYS A 235 -5.81 51.66 -23.85
C LYS A 235 -7.24 51.86 -24.34
N GLY A 236 -8.25 51.66 -23.48
CA GLY A 236 -9.66 51.83 -23.82
C GLY A 236 -10.16 50.78 -24.82
N LEU A 237 -9.51 49.62 -24.85
CA LEU A 237 -9.89 48.49 -25.69
C LEU A 237 -10.76 47.52 -24.89
N VAL A 238 -11.70 46.87 -25.57
CA VAL A 238 -12.60 45.86 -25.01
C VAL A 238 -12.59 44.65 -25.93
N ILE A 239 -12.66 43.46 -25.34
CA ILE A 239 -12.76 42.20 -26.08
C ILE A 239 -14.22 42.00 -26.47
N VAL A 240 -14.49 41.94 -27.78
CA VAL A 240 -15.78 41.54 -28.33
C VAL A 240 -15.67 40.08 -28.76
N VAL A 241 -16.61 39.28 -28.28
CA VAL A 241 -16.72 37.85 -28.59
C VAL A 241 -17.71 37.71 -29.75
N GLY A 242 -17.26 37.14 -30.86
CA GLY A 242 -18.10 36.78 -31.99
C GLY A 242 -18.81 35.44 -31.76
N GLU A 243 -19.78 35.12 -32.61
CA GLU A 243 -20.34 33.76 -32.62
C GLU A 243 -19.30 32.78 -33.21
N PRO A 244 -19.26 31.53 -32.72
CA PRO A 244 -18.42 30.50 -33.30
C PRO A 244 -18.92 30.17 -34.72
N ASP A 245 -18.00 30.00 -35.65
CA ASP A 245 -18.34 29.70 -37.05
C ASP A 245 -18.90 28.27 -37.21
N GLU A 246 -18.52 27.36 -36.31
CA GLU A 246 -18.94 25.95 -36.28
C GLU A 246 -19.24 25.44 -34.86
N GLU A 247 -20.06 24.41 -34.75
CA GLU A 247 -20.47 23.80 -33.49
C GLU A 247 -19.29 23.04 -32.85
N GLY A 248 -18.58 23.70 -31.94
CA GLY A 248 -17.43 23.15 -31.21
C GLY A 248 -16.16 24.01 -31.23
N GLU A 249 -16.10 25.05 -32.09
CA GLU A 249 -14.98 25.99 -32.07
C GLU A 249 -15.13 27.08 -31.00
N PRO A 250 -14.02 27.53 -30.38
CA PRO A 250 -14.07 28.66 -29.47
C PRO A 250 -14.44 29.93 -30.24
N PRO A 251 -15.34 30.76 -29.71
CA PRO A 251 -15.77 31.97 -30.38
C PRO A 251 -14.59 32.90 -30.63
N LYS A 252 -14.51 33.45 -31.85
CA LYS A 252 -13.47 34.41 -32.24
C LYS A 252 -13.55 35.65 -31.35
N LYS A 253 -12.40 36.13 -30.88
CA LYS A 253 -12.30 37.31 -30.02
C LYS A 253 -11.56 38.41 -30.78
N ALA A 254 -12.13 39.61 -30.79
CA ALA A 254 -11.50 40.79 -31.38
C ALA A 254 -11.33 41.87 -30.31
N LEU A 255 -10.19 42.56 -30.35
CA LEU A 255 -9.98 43.77 -29.55
C LEU A 255 -10.44 44.98 -30.36
N VAL A 256 -11.38 45.73 -29.79
CA VAL A 256 -11.93 46.95 -30.39
C VAL A 256 -12.02 48.04 -29.35
N GLN A 257 -11.96 49.29 -29.80
CA GLN A 257 -12.11 50.45 -28.92
C GLN A 257 -13.49 50.46 -28.28
N ALA A 258 -13.57 50.86 -27.00
CA ALA A 258 -14.79 50.79 -26.20
C ALA A 258 -15.99 51.50 -26.86
N ASP A 259 -15.74 52.64 -27.52
CA ASP A 259 -16.78 53.38 -28.22
C ASP A 259 -17.29 52.61 -29.45
N ASN A 260 -16.40 51.97 -30.21
CA ASN A 260 -16.80 51.13 -31.34
C ASN A 260 -17.59 49.90 -30.88
N ALA A 261 -17.22 49.30 -29.74
CA ALA A 261 -17.97 48.20 -29.16
C ALA A 261 -19.41 48.60 -28.81
N LYS A 262 -19.63 49.79 -28.25
CA LYS A 262 -20.97 50.35 -27.98
C LYS A 262 -21.77 50.60 -29.27
N LEU A 263 -21.13 51.13 -30.32
CA LEU A 263 -21.80 51.26 -31.62
C LEU A 263 -22.24 49.89 -32.14
N LEU A 264 -21.38 48.87 -32.01
CA LEU A 264 -21.66 47.51 -32.46
C LEU A 264 -22.78 46.82 -31.67
N GLU A 265 -23.10 47.22 -30.44
CA GLU A 265 -24.32 46.75 -29.76
C GLU A 265 -25.59 47.27 -30.46
N GLY A 266 -25.55 48.48 -31.00
CA GLY A 266 -26.68 49.09 -31.72
C GLY A 266 -27.01 48.43 -33.06
N ALA A 267 -26.08 47.68 -33.66
CA ALA A 267 -26.28 46.97 -34.93
C ALA A 267 -27.07 45.64 -34.79
N GLY A 268 -27.45 45.27 -33.56
CA GLY A 268 -28.14 44.02 -33.23
C GLY A 268 -27.25 42.78 -33.33
N ASP A 269 -27.85 41.60 -33.25
CA ASP A 269 -27.10 40.33 -33.16
C ASP A 269 -26.41 39.92 -34.47
N GLY A 270 -25.37 39.09 -34.33
CA GLY A 270 -24.57 38.53 -35.42
C GLY A 270 -23.07 38.71 -35.26
N SER A 271 -22.29 38.06 -36.13
CA SER A 271 -20.83 38.20 -36.16
C SER A 271 -20.40 39.67 -36.32
N LEU A 272 -19.16 39.98 -35.92
CA LEU A 272 -18.61 41.32 -36.08
C LEU A 272 -18.73 41.80 -37.53
N ASP A 273 -18.45 40.91 -38.49
CA ASP A 273 -18.52 41.21 -39.91
C ASP A 273 -19.97 41.49 -40.37
N VAL A 274 -20.95 40.74 -39.86
CA VAL A 274 -22.38 40.97 -40.14
C VAL A 274 -22.83 42.33 -39.61
N ARG A 275 -22.41 42.70 -38.39
CA ARG A 275 -22.74 44.00 -37.79
C ARG A 275 -22.10 45.17 -38.56
N LEU A 276 -20.85 45.03 -38.99
CA LEU A 276 -20.18 46.02 -39.83
C LEU A 276 -20.84 46.17 -41.20
N ALA A 277 -21.29 45.06 -41.81
CA ALA A 277 -22.00 45.08 -43.08
C ALA A 277 -23.35 45.84 -42.98
N LYS A 278 -24.08 45.69 -41.87
CA LYS A 278 -25.31 46.47 -41.62
C LYS A 278 -25.04 47.98 -41.60
N PHE A 279 -24.01 48.42 -40.87
CA PHE A 279 -23.63 49.84 -40.85
C PHE A 279 -23.19 50.36 -42.22
N ALA A 280 -22.46 49.54 -42.99
CA ALA A 280 -22.06 49.92 -44.34
C ALA A 280 -23.29 50.14 -45.24
N LYS A 281 -24.32 49.28 -45.13
CA LYS A 281 -25.58 49.40 -45.88
C LYS A 281 -26.41 50.61 -45.44
N GLU A 282 -26.57 50.84 -44.14
CA GLU A 282 -27.29 52.02 -43.64
C GLU A 282 -26.62 53.32 -44.09
N LYS A 283 -25.28 53.35 -44.11
CA LYS A 283 -24.52 54.48 -44.65
C LYS A 283 -24.81 54.71 -46.12
N THR A 284 -24.86 53.67 -46.96
CA THR A 284 -25.20 53.83 -48.38
C THR A 284 -26.64 54.31 -48.56
N ASP A 285 -27.60 53.75 -47.81
CA ASP A 285 -29.01 54.13 -47.88
C ASP A 285 -29.22 55.61 -47.50
N LEU A 286 -28.55 56.07 -46.43
CA LEU A 286 -28.58 57.49 -46.03
C LEU A 286 -27.89 58.40 -47.05
N GLN A 287 -26.79 57.96 -47.67
CA GLN A 287 -26.13 58.71 -48.74
C GLN A 287 -27.04 58.87 -49.98
N ASP A 288 -27.77 57.82 -50.32
CA ASP A 288 -28.76 57.84 -51.40
C ASP A 288 -29.93 58.77 -51.06
N GLN A 289 -30.45 58.71 -49.83
CA GLN A 289 -31.48 59.65 -49.35
C GLN A 289 -31.01 61.10 -49.40
N ILE A 290 -29.78 61.40 -48.95
CA ILE A 290 -29.21 62.75 -49.02
C ILE A 290 -29.08 63.19 -50.49
N SER A 291 -28.69 62.31 -51.39
CA SER A 291 -28.56 62.61 -52.81
C SER A 291 -29.93 62.89 -53.45
N SER A 292 -30.94 62.09 -53.10
CA SER A 292 -32.32 62.25 -53.54
C SER A 292 -32.94 63.54 -53.00
N LEU A 293 -32.78 63.84 -51.70
CA LEU A 293 -33.24 65.09 -51.09
C LEU A 293 -32.54 66.32 -51.64
N LYS A 294 -31.25 66.22 -52.01
CA LYS A 294 -30.54 67.30 -52.71
C LYS A 294 -31.11 67.53 -54.10
N LEU A 295 -31.43 66.47 -54.84
CA LEU A 295 -32.07 66.56 -56.15
C LEU A 295 -33.46 67.19 -56.02
N GLU A 296 -34.26 66.75 -55.06
CA GLU A 296 -35.59 67.28 -54.78
C GLU A 296 -35.56 68.73 -54.33
N LEU A 297 -34.58 69.14 -53.51
CA LEU A 297 -34.36 70.54 -53.13
C LEU A 297 -33.96 71.40 -54.34
N GLU A 298 -33.15 70.87 -55.26
CA GLU A 298 -32.78 71.55 -56.50
C GLU A 298 -33.99 71.68 -57.44
N GLU A 299 -34.80 70.62 -57.56
CA GLU A 299 -36.08 70.62 -58.27
C GLU A 299 -37.06 71.61 -57.65
N GLU A 300 -37.15 71.71 -56.33
CA GLU A 300 -38.07 72.61 -55.65
C GLU A 300 -37.59 74.08 -55.68
N ARG A 301 -36.28 74.31 -55.69
CA ARG A 301 -35.68 75.61 -56.07
C ARG A 301 -35.98 75.98 -57.52
N SER A 302 -36.08 74.99 -58.41
CA SER A 302 -36.46 75.19 -59.81
C SER A 302 -37.99 75.40 -59.98
N ARG A 303 -38.82 74.74 -59.15
CA ARG A 303 -40.29 74.85 -59.12
C ARG A 303 -40.77 76.13 -58.45
N ARG A 304 -40.07 76.66 -57.43
CA ARG A 304 -40.36 78.01 -56.88
C ARG A 304 -40.21 79.15 -57.88
N ARG A 305 -39.64 78.91 -59.08
CA ARG A 305 -39.67 79.86 -60.21
C ARG A 305 -40.91 79.77 -61.10
N LYS A 306 -41.83 78.81 -60.90
CA LYS A 306 -43.05 78.61 -61.71
C LYS A 306 -44.24 78.17 -60.85
N SER A 307 -45.05 79.14 -60.42
CA SER A 307 -46.50 79.05 -60.05
C SER A 307 -46.88 77.96 -59.02
N GLY A 308 -47.57 78.24 -57.91
CA GLY A 308 -48.80 79.03 -57.81
C GLY A 308 -50.04 78.14 -57.94
N SER A 309 -50.65 77.81 -56.78
CA SER A 309 -52.07 77.51 -56.54
C SER A 309 -52.61 76.05 -56.55
N SER A 310 -53.16 75.69 -55.37
CA SER A 310 -54.42 74.97 -55.08
C SER A 310 -54.52 73.43 -55.14
N GLY A 311 -55.17 72.87 -54.10
CA GLY A 311 -55.98 71.65 -54.24
C GLY A 311 -55.98 70.70 -53.03
N LEU A 312 -56.92 70.89 -52.09
CA LEU A 312 -57.37 69.87 -51.14
C LEU A 312 -57.97 68.66 -51.89
N MET A 313 -57.82 67.43 -51.38
CA MET A 313 -58.82 66.37 -51.55
C MET A 313 -58.70 65.26 -50.51
N ASN A 314 -59.86 64.84 -50.02
CA ASN A 314 -60.13 63.79 -49.03
C ASN A 314 -59.64 62.40 -49.46
N GLY A 315 -59.37 61.54 -48.46
CA GLY A 315 -59.01 60.13 -48.63
C GLY A 315 -60.18 59.20 -49.01
N PRO A 316 -59.90 57.88 -49.08
CA PRO A 316 -60.95 56.87 -49.03
C PRO A 316 -60.66 55.75 -47.97
N SER A 317 -61.65 55.59 -47.10
CA SER A 317 -62.27 54.33 -46.65
C SER A 317 -61.40 53.10 -46.30
N THR A 318 -61.23 52.96 -44.99
CA THR A 318 -60.65 51.89 -44.17
C THR A 318 -61.52 50.62 -44.07
N ASP A 319 -61.90 49.97 -45.17
CA ASP A 319 -62.70 48.72 -45.08
C ASP A 319 -61.96 47.46 -45.59
N TYR A 320 -60.84 47.62 -46.30
CA TYR A 320 -59.98 46.50 -46.72
C TYR A 320 -58.87 46.14 -45.73
N ASP A 321 -58.60 47.02 -44.75
CA ASP A 321 -57.48 46.88 -43.81
C ASP A 321 -57.83 46.00 -42.59
N LEU A 322 -59.10 45.98 -42.19
CA LEU A 322 -59.58 45.21 -41.04
C LEU A 322 -59.55 43.69 -41.28
N ASP A 323 -59.92 43.24 -42.48
CA ASP A 323 -59.99 41.81 -42.80
C ASP A 323 -58.58 41.21 -43.02
N ASP A 324 -57.66 41.98 -43.59
CA ASP A 324 -56.24 41.62 -43.71
C ASP A 324 -55.52 41.68 -42.35
N GLN A 325 -55.81 42.69 -41.51
CA GLN A 325 -55.34 42.73 -40.12
C GLN A 325 -55.88 41.55 -39.31
N GLN A 326 -57.14 41.16 -39.51
CA GLN A 326 -57.74 40.01 -38.82
C GLN A 326 -57.12 38.68 -39.28
N ARG A 327 -56.81 38.53 -40.57
CA ARG A 327 -56.07 37.36 -41.09
C ARG A 327 -54.65 37.29 -40.56
N GLU A 328 -53.93 38.40 -40.56
CA GLU A 328 -52.56 38.47 -40.05
C GLU A 328 -52.52 38.22 -38.53
N ALA A 329 -53.49 38.76 -37.78
CA ALA A 329 -53.65 38.47 -36.35
C ALA A 329 -53.94 36.98 -36.10
N ASN A 330 -54.81 36.35 -36.90
CA ASN A 330 -55.10 34.92 -36.79
C ASN A 330 -53.88 34.04 -37.14
N LYS A 331 -53.06 34.45 -38.12
CA LYS A 331 -51.81 33.78 -38.48
C LYS A 331 -50.77 33.88 -37.35
N GLN A 332 -50.58 35.07 -36.80
CA GLN A 332 -49.69 35.28 -35.64
C GLN A 332 -50.17 34.47 -34.43
N LEU A 333 -51.48 34.41 -34.19
CA LEU A 333 -52.05 33.59 -33.12
C LEU A 333 -51.75 32.09 -33.33
N ALA A 334 -51.83 31.59 -34.57
CA ALA A 334 -51.49 30.21 -34.90
C ALA A 334 -49.99 29.93 -34.67
N ASP A 335 -49.12 30.84 -35.07
CA ASP A 335 -47.67 30.73 -34.86
C ASP A 335 -47.30 30.75 -33.36
N PHE A 336 -47.92 31.64 -32.57
CA PHE A 336 -47.73 31.66 -31.12
C PHE A 336 -48.25 30.38 -30.46
N LYS A 337 -49.37 29.84 -30.93
CA LYS A 337 -49.93 28.58 -30.43
C LYS A 337 -49.00 27.39 -30.72
N PHE A 338 -48.42 27.34 -31.92
CA PHE A 338 -47.44 26.32 -32.28
C PHE A 338 -46.16 26.44 -31.45
N ARG A 339 -45.64 27.66 -31.27
CA ARG A 339 -44.46 27.91 -30.41
C ARG A 339 -44.71 27.54 -28.95
N ALA A 340 -45.89 27.87 -28.41
CA ALA A 340 -46.29 27.49 -27.07
C ALA A 340 -46.35 25.96 -26.92
N GLN A 341 -46.95 25.27 -27.89
CA GLN A 341 -47.05 23.80 -27.86
C GLN A 341 -45.68 23.11 -27.97
N LYS A 342 -44.76 23.68 -28.77
CA LYS A 342 -43.36 23.20 -28.84
C LYS A 342 -42.62 23.43 -27.51
N ALA A 343 -42.77 24.61 -26.91
CA ALA A 343 -42.19 24.90 -25.60
C ALA A 343 -42.75 23.97 -24.50
N GLU A 344 -44.04 23.65 -24.53
CA GLU A 344 -44.66 22.67 -23.61
C GLU A 344 -44.06 21.27 -23.77
N GLN A 345 -43.81 20.83 -25.01
CA GLN A 345 -43.15 19.55 -25.29
C GLN A 345 -41.70 19.53 -24.79
N ASP A 346 -40.95 20.62 -25.00
CA ASP A 346 -39.58 20.76 -24.51
C ASP A 346 -39.54 20.73 -22.98
N VAL A 347 -40.46 21.42 -22.31
CA VAL A 347 -40.62 21.38 -20.84
C VAL A 347 -40.88 19.97 -20.34
N ALA A 348 -41.78 19.21 -20.98
CA ALA A 348 -42.06 17.82 -20.60
C ALA A 348 -40.82 16.92 -20.74
N THR A 349 -40.04 17.13 -21.80
CA THR A 349 -38.80 16.39 -22.06
C THR A 349 -37.75 16.72 -21.00
N LEU A 350 -37.56 18.01 -20.68
CA LEU A 350 -36.65 18.46 -19.64
C LEU A 350 -37.05 17.91 -18.27
N GLN A 351 -38.34 17.93 -17.92
CA GLN A 351 -38.84 17.33 -16.67
C GLN A 351 -38.51 15.83 -16.56
N ALA A 352 -38.64 15.07 -17.65
CA ALA A 352 -38.25 13.66 -17.67
C ALA A 352 -36.74 13.47 -17.45
N THR A 353 -35.90 14.34 -18.03
CA THR A 353 -34.45 14.31 -17.79
C THR A 353 -34.08 14.65 -16.35
N VAL A 354 -34.73 15.67 -15.76
CA VAL A 354 -34.55 16.07 -14.36
C VAL A 354 -34.89 14.91 -13.43
N ALA A 355 -36.05 14.25 -13.60
CA ALA A 355 -36.43 13.10 -12.78
C ALA A 355 -35.41 11.94 -12.84
N ARG A 356 -34.79 11.72 -14.01
CA ARG A 356 -33.73 10.71 -14.17
C ARG A 356 -32.46 11.11 -13.45
N LEU A 357 -32.06 12.38 -13.54
CA LEU A 357 -30.88 12.92 -12.85
C LEU A 357 -31.08 12.91 -11.33
N GLU A 358 -32.25 13.29 -10.83
CA GLU A 358 -32.60 13.21 -9.40
C GLU A 358 -32.48 11.76 -8.89
N SER A 359 -33.01 10.79 -9.64
CA SER A 359 -32.87 9.37 -9.29
C SER A 359 -31.40 8.92 -9.26
N GLN A 360 -30.56 9.46 -10.14
CA GLN A 360 -29.14 9.16 -10.17
C GLN A 360 -28.39 9.79 -8.99
N VAL A 361 -28.73 11.02 -8.62
CA VAL A 361 -28.18 11.72 -7.44
C VAL A 361 -28.52 10.94 -6.17
N ILE A 362 -29.75 10.46 -6.01
CA ILE A 362 -30.14 9.63 -4.86
C ILE A 362 -29.26 8.38 -4.78
N ARG A 363 -29.08 7.65 -5.89
CA ARG A 363 -28.23 6.44 -5.92
C ARG A 363 -26.78 6.74 -5.55
N TYR A 364 -26.20 7.80 -6.10
CA TYR A 364 -24.81 8.17 -5.77
C TYR A 364 -24.67 8.64 -4.34
N LYS A 365 -25.65 9.34 -3.79
CA LYS A 365 -25.66 9.74 -2.39
C LYS A 365 -25.68 8.52 -1.46
N THR A 366 -26.58 7.56 -1.70
CA THR A 366 -26.63 6.32 -0.91
C THR A 366 -25.34 5.50 -1.06
N ALA A 367 -24.76 5.42 -2.26
CA ALA A 367 -23.49 4.73 -2.47
C ALA A 367 -22.34 5.41 -1.71
N ALA A 368 -22.31 6.75 -1.68
CA ALA A 368 -21.32 7.52 -0.92
C ALA A 368 -21.48 7.30 0.59
N GLU A 369 -22.70 7.34 1.12
CA GLU A 369 -23.01 7.07 2.54
C GLU A 369 -22.56 5.66 2.96
N VAL A 370 -22.82 4.63 2.13
CA VAL A 370 -22.35 3.26 2.38
C VAL A 370 -20.82 3.17 2.34
N SER A 371 -20.19 3.86 1.39
CA SER A 371 -18.73 3.93 1.31
C SER A 371 -18.12 4.58 2.55
N GLU A 372 -18.69 5.69 3.03
CA GLU A 372 -18.23 6.39 4.23
C GLU A 372 -18.33 5.50 5.48
N GLN A 373 -19.46 4.82 5.68
CA GLN A 373 -19.64 3.87 6.78
C GLN A 373 -18.60 2.73 6.72
N SER A 374 -18.29 2.23 5.52
CA SER A 374 -17.27 1.20 5.35
C SER A 374 -15.86 1.71 5.69
N GLU A 375 -15.55 2.96 5.35
CA GLU A 375 -14.28 3.60 5.67
C GLU A 375 -14.11 3.82 7.18
N GLU A 376 -15.18 4.25 7.86
CA GLU A 376 -15.20 4.40 9.31
C GLU A 376 -14.98 3.07 10.03
N ALA A 377 -15.59 1.98 9.55
CA ALA A 377 -15.38 0.64 10.09
C ALA A 377 -13.92 0.18 9.94
N LEU A 378 -13.32 0.38 8.76
CA LEU A 378 -11.91 0.05 8.52
C LEU A 378 -10.96 0.91 9.38
N LYS A 379 -11.28 2.19 9.60
CA LYS A 379 -10.54 3.06 10.53
C LYS A 379 -10.61 2.55 11.97
N ALA A 380 -11.77 2.05 12.41
CA ALA A 380 -11.92 1.47 13.74
C ALA A 380 -11.11 0.17 13.89
N GLU A 381 -11.16 -0.71 12.88
CA GLU A 381 -10.39 -1.96 12.85
C GLU A 381 -8.88 -1.70 12.84
N LYS A 382 -8.40 -0.75 12.01
CA LYS A 382 -7.00 -0.31 12.01
C LYS A 382 -6.54 0.14 13.39
N ARG A 383 -7.35 0.93 14.11
CA ARG A 383 -7.01 1.36 15.48
C ARG A 383 -6.94 0.18 16.45
N LYS A 384 -7.83 -0.82 16.30
CA LYS A 384 -7.81 -2.03 17.12
C LYS A 384 -6.54 -2.85 16.87
N LEU A 385 -6.24 -3.15 15.61
CA LEU A 385 -5.04 -3.90 15.23
C LEU A 385 -3.75 -3.16 15.66
N GLN A 386 -3.71 -1.83 15.55
CA GLN A 386 -2.57 -1.05 16.02
C GLN A 386 -2.34 -1.21 17.53
N ARG A 387 -3.40 -1.25 18.34
CA ARG A 387 -3.28 -1.50 19.80
C ARG A 387 -2.77 -2.91 20.07
N GLU A 388 -3.24 -3.90 19.32
CA GLU A 388 -2.79 -5.30 19.46
C GLU A 388 -1.31 -5.45 19.10
N VAL A 389 -0.85 -4.83 18.01
CA VAL A 389 0.56 -4.80 17.61
C VAL A 389 1.42 -4.15 18.69
N ASN A 390 0.98 -3.03 19.26
CA ASN A 390 1.71 -2.35 20.34
C ASN A 390 1.80 -3.25 21.60
N ASN A 391 0.72 -3.95 21.96
CA ASN A 391 0.70 -4.88 23.09
C ASN A 391 1.64 -6.07 22.85
N MET A 392 1.56 -6.70 21.68
CA MET A 392 2.44 -7.81 21.31
C MET A 392 3.91 -7.38 21.29
N SER A 393 4.22 -6.18 20.79
CA SER A 393 5.57 -5.62 20.82
C SER A 393 6.10 -5.44 22.24
N GLN A 394 5.27 -4.95 23.17
CA GLN A 394 5.64 -4.88 24.59
C GLN A 394 5.91 -6.27 25.18
N LYS A 395 5.09 -7.27 24.82
CA LYS A 395 5.26 -8.65 25.29
C LYS A 395 6.57 -9.26 24.77
N ILE A 396 6.92 -9.02 23.51
CA ILE A 396 8.19 -9.44 22.92
C ILE A 396 9.36 -8.80 23.68
N MET A 397 9.33 -7.49 23.92
CA MET A 397 10.38 -6.79 24.66
C MET A 397 10.60 -7.39 26.06
N LEU A 398 9.53 -7.71 26.79
CA LEU A 398 9.62 -8.35 28.10
C LEU A 398 10.22 -9.76 28.03
N LEU A 399 9.85 -10.56 27.02
CA LEU A 399 10.41 -11.90 26.81
C LEU A 399 11.89 -11.84 26.40
N GLU A 400 12.29 -10.89 25.57
CA GLU A 400 13.69 -10.66 25.20
C GLU A 400 14.54 -10.25 26.42
N ALA A 401 14.02 -9.38 27.28
CA ALA A 401 14.69 -9.01 28.52
C ALA A 401 14.87 -10.22 29.46
N SER A 402 13.82 -11.04 29.61
CA SER A 402 13.85 -12.25 30.43
C SER A 402 14.85 -13.28 29.90
N THR A 403 14.84 -13.55 28.60
CA THR A 403 15.77 -14.50 27.96
C THR A 403 17.22 -14.01 28.04
N SER A 404 17.47 -12.71 27.90
CA SER A 404 18.79 -12.10 28.11
C SER A 404 19.28 -12.30 29.55
N ALA A 405 18.42 -12.06 30.55
CA ALA A 405 18.75 -12.29 31.96
C ALA A 405 19.07 -13.76 32.24
N LEU A 406 18.28 -14.69 31.70
CA LEU A 406 18.48 -16.13 31.87
C LEU A 406 19.82 -16.58 31.25
N ARG A 407 20.15 -16.09 30.05
CA ARG A 407 21.45 -16.33 29.40
C ARG A 407 22.61 -15.82 30.24
N GLN A 408 22.50 -14.63 30.84
CA GLN A 408 23.53 -14.11 31.74
C GLN A 408 23.68 -14.99 33.00
N GLN A 409 22.57 -15.44 33.59
CA GLN A 409 22.59 -16.34 34.73
C GLN A 409 23.26 -17.68 34.39
N GLN A 410 22.95 -18.26 33.23
CA GLN A 410 23.57 -19.49 32.75
C GLN A 410 25.08 -19.31 32.57
N LYS A 411 25.53 -18.18 31.99
CA LYS A 411 26.95 -17.85 31.84
C LYS A 411 27.65 -17.76 33.21
N ARG A 412 27.01 -17.15 34.22
CA ARG A 412 27.54 -17.07 35.59
C ARG A 412 27.65 -18.45 36.24
N LEU A 413 26.64 -19.30 36.09
CA LEU A 413 26.66 -20.66 36.62
C LEU A 413 27.76 -21.49 35.96
N TYR A 414 27.89 -21.41 34.63
CA TYR A 414 28.96 -22.09 33.91
C TYR A 414 30.35 -21.66 34.39
N GLN A 415 30.58 -20.34 34.53
CA GLN A 415 31.83 -19.82 35.08
C GLN A 415 32.09 -20.32 36.50
N ARG A 416 31.07 -20.33 37.37
CA ARG A 416 31.17 -20.84 38.74
C ARG A 416 31.53 -22.33 38.80
N THR A 417 31.00 -23.13 37.88
CA THR A 417 31.32 -24.56 37.79
C THR A 417 32.78 -24.77 37.39
N ILE A 418 33.27 -24.03 36.39
CA ILE A 418 34.68 -24.10 35.96
C ILE A 418 35.62 -23.64 37.09
N THR A 419 35.33 -22.52 37.75
CA THR A 419 36.18 -22.06 38.85
C THR A 419 36.15 -23.05 40.03
N GLY A 420 35.00 -23.66 40.30
CA GLY A 420 34.86 -24.70 41.31
C GLY A 420 35.59 -26.02 40.97
N SER A 421 35.72 -26.40 39.70
CA SER A 421 36.56 -27.55 39.31
C SER A 421 38.05 -27.23 39.44
N LEU A 422 38.48 -26.06 38.95
CA LEU A 422 39.86 -25.61 39.05
C LEU A 422 40.32 -25.48 40.51
N ALA A 423 39.46 -24.96 41.40
CA ALA A 423 39.76 -24.86 42.82
C ALA A 423 39.98 -26.24 43.47
N ARG A 424 39.16 -27.25 43.12
CA ARG A 424 39.30 -28.62 43.62
C ARG A 424 40.58 -29.28 43.13
N GLU A 425 40.94 -29.08 41.87
CA GLU A 425 42.18 -29.61 41.29
C GLU A 425 43.43 -28.98 41.94
N ALA A 426 43.40 -27.65 42.16
CA ALA A 426 44.46 -26.95 42.87
C ALA A 426 44.61 -27.44 44.32
N GLN A 427 43.50 -27.74 45.00
CA GLN A 427 43.50 -28.28 46.35
C GLN A 427 44.12 -29.69 46.39
N SER A 428 43.72 -30.59 45.48
CA SER A 428 44.33 -31.93 45.37
C SER A 428 45.84 -31.85 45.17
N ARG A 429 46.31 -30.93 44.32
CA ARG A 429 47.73 -30.72 44.06
C ARG A 429 48.48 -30.17 45.28
N ALA A 430 47.84 -29.31 46.07
CA ALA A 430 48.40 -28.80 47.32
C ALA A 430 48.58 -29.94 48.34
N GLU A 431 47.57 -30.81 48.50
CA GLU A 431 47.62 -32.00 49.37
C GLU A 431 48.74 -32.97 48.94
N GLU A 432 48.91 -33.21 47.64
CA GLU A 432 50.02 -34.01 47.09
C GLU A 432 51.40 -33.38 47.40
N LEU A 433 51.53 -32.06 47.27
CA LEU A 433 52.77 -31.37 47.59
C LEU A 433 53.07 -31.39 49.09
N GLU A 434 52.05 -31.23 49.93
CA GLU A 434 52.19 -31.35 51.39
C GLU A 434 52.66 -32.73 51.79
N THR A 435 52.03 -33.79 51.27
CA THR A 435 52.45 -35.16 51.54
C THR A 435 53.88 -35.41 51.08
N SER A 436 54.24 -35.03 49.85
CA SER A 436 55.62 -35.10 49.34
C SER A 436 56.62 -34.35 50.22
N ASN A 437 56.27 -33.15 50.68
CA ASN A 437 57.11 -32.35 51.56
C ASN A 437 57.29 -33.01 52.93
N THR A 438 56.24 -33.59 53.51
CA THR A 438 56.39 -34.38 54.75
C THR A 438 57.31 -35.59 54.57
N HIS A 439 57.28 -36.26 53.41
CA HIS A 439 58.19 -37.35 53.10
C HIS A 439 59.65 -36.87 52.97
N LEU A 440 59.88 -35.73 52.32
CA LEU A 440 61.20 -35.11 52.19
C LEU A 440 61.75 -34.67 53.54
N LEU A 441 60.94 -34.05 54.40
CA LEU A 441 61.31 -33.67 55.77
C LEU A 441 61.72 -34.90 56.59
N LYS A 442 60.94 -35.98 56.54
CA LYS A 442 61.30 -37.24 57.21
C LYS A 442 62.62 -37.81 56.70
N ARG A 443 62.89 -37.71 55.39
CA ARG A 443 64.16 -38.19 54.79
C ARG A 443 65.33 -37.30 55.18
N LEU A 444 65.13 -35.99 55.24
CA LEU A 444 66.10 -35.02 55.72
C LEU A 444 66.46 -35.29 57.18
N ASP A 445 65.49 -35.55 58.04
CA ASP A 445 65.74 -35.87 59.44
C ASP A 445 66.49 -37.19 59.61
N LYS A 446 66.17 -38.21 58.82
CA LYS A 446 66.98 -39.44 58.76
C LYS A 446 68.44 -39.16 58.35
N LEU A 447 68.66 -38.32 57.34
CA LEU A 447 70.00 -37.93 56.90
C LEU A 447 70.74 -37.10 57.96
N LYS A 448 70.07 -36.17 58.63
CA LYS A 448 70.62 -35.41 59.76
C LYS A 448 71.03 -36.36 60.88
N ASN A 449 70.19 -37.32 61.24
CA ASN A 449 70.48 -38.31 62.27
C ASN A 449 71.67 -39.20 61.87
N ALA A 450 71.73 -39.66 60.62
CA ALA A 450 72.86 -40.43 60.10
C ALA A 450 74.17 -39.62 60.10
N LYS A 451 74.12 -38.35 59.68
CA LYS A 451 75.26 -37.42 59.75
C LYS A 451 75.74 -37.23 61.20
N SER A 452 74.81 -37.01 62.13
CA SER A 452 75.12 -36.87 63.56
C SER A 452 75.71 -38.15 64.16
N ALA A 453 75.30 -39.33 63.69
CA ALA A 453 75.90 -40.60 64.10
C ALA A 453 77.34 -40.74 63.60
N LEU A 454 77.58 -40.49 62.32
CA LEU A 454 78.94 -40.52 61.73
C LEU A 454 79.89 -39.50 62.40
N LEU A 455 79.39 -38.32 62.76
CA LEU A 455 80.17 -37.30 63.49
C LEU A 455 80.53 -37.71 64.93
N LYS A 456 79.85 -38.70 65.52
CA LYS A 456 80.21 -39.25 66.85
C LYS A 456 81.27 -40.36 66.77
N GLU A 457 81.47 -40.94 65.60
CA GLU A 457 82.45 -42.01 65.34
C GLU A 457 83.82 -41.47 64.89
N LEU A 458 83.87 -40.19 64.50
CA LEU A 458 85.08 -39.38 64.30
C LEU A 458 85.48 -38.70 65.61
#